data_AF-A0A520XX11-F1
#
_entry.id   AF-A0A520XX11-F1
#
_cell.length_a   1.000
_cell.length_b   1.000
_cell.length_c   1.000
_cell.angle_alpha   90.00
_cell.angle_beta   90.00
_cell.angle_gamma   90.00
#
_symmetry.space_group_name_H-M   'P 1'
#
loop_
_entity.id
_entity.type
_entity.pdbx_description
1 polymer ?
#
loop_
_entity_poly.entity_id
_entity_poly.type
_entity_poly.pdbx_seq_one_letter_code
_entity_poly.pdbx_strand_id
1 'polypeptide(L)'
;MDPADRYVLEYGSPCNIAFHRTEGRPVPPELTASSIAFRYHAVFILDPVGWKRDDQRVENAAYQAAVHRHMWDVYRELGYDPIRLPAVSPKARHGAARQALSYL
;
A
#
# COMPACT_ATOMS: atom_id res chain seq x y z
N MET A 1 13.77 10.91 13.97
CA MET A 1 13.90 9.49 13.61
C MET A 1 15.38 9.17 13.59
N ASP A 2 15.82 8.23 14.42
CA ASP A 2 17.17 7.69 14.37
C ASP A 2 17.33 6.84 13.09
N PRO A 3 18.34 7.08 12.24
CA PRO A 3 18.59 6.27 11.05
C PRO A 3 18.88 4.79 11.31
N ALA A 4 19.29 4.42 12.54
CA ALA A 4 19.55 3.03 12.92
C ALA A 4 18.28 2.23 13.20
N ASP A 5 17.15 2.90 13.43
CA ASP A 5 15.88 2.26 13.76
C ASP A 5 15.05 1.90 12.51
N ARG A 6 14.25 0.84 12.63
CA ARG A 6 13.25 0.47 11.63
C ARG A 6 11.91 1.11 11.96
N TYR A 7 11.35 1.85 11.01
CA TYR A 7 10.03 2.45 11.12
C TYR A 7 9.03 1.72 10.22
N VAL A 8 7.83 1.47 10.74
CA VAL A 8 6.70 0.95 9.96
C VAL A 8 5.73 2.10 9.75
N LEU A 9 5.43 2.39 8.49
CA LEU A 9 4.51 3.44 8.11
C LEU A 9 3.20 2.81 7.62
N GLU A 10 2.09 3.36 8.11
CA GLU A 10 0.78 3.12 7.51
C GLU A 10 0.61 4.17 6.41
N TYR A 11 0.21 3.73 5.22
CA TYR A 11 0.19 4.55 4.00
C TYR A 11 1.58 4.94 3.46
N GLY A 12 1.61 5.43 2.22
CA GLY A 12 2.84 5.90 1.57
C GLY A 12 2.53 6.77 0.36
N SER A 13 3.46 7.64 -0.03
CA SER A 13 3.28 8.55 -1.18
C SER A 13 2.75 7.87 -2.47
N PRO A 14 3.23 6.67 -2.87
CA PRO A 14 2.69 5.98 -4.05
C PRO A 14 1.20 5.64 -3.97
N CYS A 15 0.62 5.51 -2.76
CA CYS A 15 -0.82 5.30 -2.61
C CYS A 15 -1.63 6.42 -3.26
N ASN A 16 -1.17 7.67 -3.15
CA ASN A 16 -1.85 8.81 -3.77
C ASN A 16 -1.92 8.67 -5.30
N ILE A 17 -0.87 8.15 -5.95
CA ILE A 17 -0.88 7.87 -7.39
C ILE A 17 -1.99 6.86 -7.73
N ALA A 18 -2.16 5.82 -6.90
CA ALA A 18 -3.23 4.83 -7.09
C ALA A 18 -4.63 5.44 -6.94
N PHE A 19 -4.84 6.35 -5.98
CA PHE A 19 -6.10 7.09 -5.84
C PHE A 19 -6.37 7.99 -7.04
N HIS A 20 -5.39 8.78 -7.48
CA HIS A 20 -5.53 9.63 -8.67
C HIS A 20 -5.91 8.80 -9.90
N ARG A 21 -5.26 7.66 -10.13
CA ARG A 21 -5.59 6.75 -11.23
C ARG A 21 -7.01 6.20 -11.13
N THR A 22 -7.41 5.77 -9.93
CA THR A 22 -8.78 5.25 -9.69
C THR A 22 -9.84 6.30 -9.97
N GLU A 23 -9.57 7.55 -9.62
CA GLU A 23 -10.50 8.67 -9.77
C GLU A 23 -10.45 9.33 -11.15
N GLY A 24 -9.61 8.83 -12.07
CA GLY A 24 -9.42 9.43 -13.39
C GLY A 24 -8.81 10.84 -13.34
N ARG A 25 -8.10 11.17 -12.27
CA ARG A 25 -7.45 12.48 -12.08
C ARG A 25 -6.02 12.44 -12.62
N PRO A 26 -5.51 13.56 -13.18
CA PRO A 26 -4.10 13.69 -13.51
C PRO A 26 -3.23 13.41 -12.28
N VAL A 27 -2.14 12.67 -12.45
CA VAL A 27 -1.16 12.45 -11.38
C VAL A 27 -0.18 13.63 -11.39
N PRO A 28 -0.06 14.41 -10.29
CA PRO A 28 0.93 15.46 -10.20
C PRO A 28 2.36 14.91 -10.36
N PRO A 29 3.20 15.47 -11.25
CA PRO A 29 4.55 14.96 -11.50
C PRO A 29 5.41 14.83 -10.24
N GLU A 30 5.25 15.75 -9.28
CA GLU A 30 5.93 15.77 -7.99
C GLU A 30 5.61 14.56 -7.09
N LEU A 31 4.41 13.95 -7.22
CA LEU A 31 4.10 12.72 -6.49
C LEU A 31 4.93 11.55 -7.01
N THR A 32 5.07 11.44 -8.33
CA THR A 32 5.92 10.42 -8.96
C THR A 32 7.39 10.67 -8.62
N ALA A 33 7.86 11.91 -8.74
CA ALA A 33 9.24 12.27 -8.44
C ALA A 33 9.62 11.98 -6.97
N SER A 34 8.77 12.37 -6.02
CA SER A 34 8.99 12.08 -4.60
C SER A 34 8.95 10.59 -4.29
N SER A 35 8.04 9.84 -4.92
CA SER A 35 7.94 8.37 -4.75
C SER A 35 9.16 7.61 -5.29
N ILE A 36 9.87 8.19 -6.26
CA ILE A 36 11.14 7.67 -6.77
C ILE A 36 12.31 8.05 -5.85
N ALA A 37 12.34 9.31 -5.38
CA ALA A 37 13.43 9.84 -4.56
C ALA A 37 13.46 9.27 -3.14
N PHE A 38 12.30 9.07 -2.53
CA PHE A 38 12.17 8.62 -1.14
C PHE A 38 11.56 7.23 -1.09
N ARG A 39 12.44 6.22 -1.13
CA ARG A 39 12.04 4.83 -1.24
C ARG A 39 11.87 4.15 0.12
N TYR A 40 10.94 3.21 0.17
CA TYR A 40 10.81 2.29 1.30
C TYR A 40 11.71 1.07 1.09
N HIS A 41 12.24 0.52 2.19
CA HIS A 41 13.03 -0.71 2.13
C HIS A 41 12.17 -1.92 1.75
N ALA A 42 10.93 -1.97 2.27
CA ALA A 42 9.95 -3.00 1.96
C ALA A 42 8.54 -2.41 1.93
N VAL A 43 7.68 -2.98 1.10
CA VAL A 43 6.28 -2.56 0.95
C VAL A 43 5.39 -3.77 1.18
N PHE A 44 4.43 -3.62 2.08
CA PHE A 44 3.38 -4.62 2.30
C PHE A 44 2.08 -4.13 1.69
N ILE A 45 1.44 -4.96 0.86
CA ILE A 45 0.07 -4.70 0.39
C ILE A 45 -0.85 -5.74 1.04
N LEU A 46 -1.83 -5.22 1.79
CA LEU A 46 -2.81 -6.03 2.50
C LEU A 46 -3.97 -6.33 1.57
N ASP A 47 -4.30 -7.60 1.41
CA ASP A 47 -5.52 -8.00 0.72
C ASP A 47 -6.74 -7.41 1.45
N PRO A 48 -7.72 -6.86 0.70
CA PRO A 48 -8.94 -6.32 1.28
C PRO A 48 -9.68 -7.36 2.11
N VAL A 49 -10.16 -6.96 3.27
CA VAL A 49 -11.18 -7.71 4.00
C VAL A 49 -12.53 -7.47 3.34
N GLY A 50 -13.51 -8.36 3.56
CA GLY A 50 -14.84 -8.25 2.96
C GLY A 50 -15.43 -6.84 3.08
N TRP A 51 -16.07 -6.38 1.99
CA TRP A 51 -16.63 -5.04 1.92
C TRP A 51 -17.65 -4.82 3.03
N LYS A 52 -17.51 -3.68 3.72
CA LYS A 52 -18.48 -3.18 4.70
C LYS A 52 -18.44 -1.67 4.65
N ARG A 53 -19.62 -1.06 4.75
CA ARG A 53 -19.77 0.39 4.94
C ARG A 53 -19.86 0.72 6.42
N ASP A 54 -19.08 1.67 6.88
CA ASP A 54 -19.15 2.24 8.23
C ASP A 54 -18.68 3.71 8.21
N ASP A 55 -18.40 4.27 9.38
CA ASP A 55 -17.93 5.64 9.56
C ASP A 55 -16.55 5.90 8.93
N GLN A 56 -15.76 4.85 8.71
CA GLN A 56 -14.42 4.94 8.11
C GLN A 56 -14.38 4.44 6.66
N ARG A 57 -15.23 3.47 6.31
CA ARG A 57 -15.31 2.85 4.97
C ARG A 57 -16.55 3.35 4.26
N VAL A 58 -16.39 4.40 3.48
CA VAL A 58 -17.51 5.08 2.82
C VAL A 58 -17.63 4.72 1.33
N GLU A 59 -16.57 4.17 0.75
CA GLU A 59 -16.49 3.79 -0.66
C GLU A 59 -17.19 2.46 -0.94
N ASN A 60 -17.66 2.31 -2.18
CA ASN A 60 -18.27 1.06 -2.63
C ASN A 60 -17.21 -0.01 -2.94
N ALA A 61 -17.65 -1.26 -3.04
CA ALA A 61 -16.77 -2.41 -3.28
C ALA A 61 -15.97 -2.31 -4.60
N ALA A 62 -16.57 -1.74 -5.64
CA ALA A 62 -15.90 -1.58 -6.94
C ALA A 62 -14.72 -0.59 -6.86
N TYR A 63 -14.90 0.52 -6.14
CA TYR A 63 -13.85 1.49 -5.89
C TYR A 63 -12.71 0.87 -5.07
N GLN A 64 -13.03 0.14 -3.99
CA GLN A 64 -12.02 -0.54 -3.17
C GLN A 64 -11.20 -1.56 -3.98
N ALA A 65 -11.85 -2.33 -4.85
CA ALA A 65 -11.18 -3.27 -5.74
C ALA A 65 -10.28 -2.55 -6.78
N ALA A 66 -10.74 -1.42 -7.32
CA ALA A 66 -9.98 -0.61 -8.26
C ALA A 66 -8.73 0.02 -7.61
N VAL A 67 -8.87 0.63 -6.43
CA VAL A 67 -7.74 1.17 -5.66
C VAL A 67 -6.73 0.07 -5.35
N HIS A 68 -7.18 -1.08 -4.85
CA HIS A 68 -6.28 -2.19 -4.52
C HIS A 68 -5.48 -2.66 -5.74
N ARG A 69 -6.13 -2.81 -6.91
CA ARG A 69 -5.44 -3.13 -8.17
C ARG A 69 -4.41 -2.05 -8.53
N HIS A 70 -4.80 -0.78 -8.51
CA HIS A 70 -3.89 0.32 -8.84
C HIS A 70 -2.73 0.47 -7.86
N MET A 71 -2.89 0.12 -6.58
CA MET A 71 -1.78 0.06 -5.65
C MET A 71 -0.73 -0.96 -6.11
N TRP A 72 -1.15 -2.19 -6.45
CA TRP A 72 -0.23 -3.19 -6.98
C TRP A 72 0.51 -2.73 -8.23
N ASP A 73 -0.22 -2.16 -9.19
CA ASP A 73 0.36 -1.69 -10.45
C ASP A 73 1.38 -0.56 -10.20
N VAL A 74 1.00 0.46 -9.44
CA VAL A 74 1.86 1.62 -9.14
C VAL A 74 3.14 1.21 -8.43
N TYR A 75 3.05 0.39 -7.37
CA TYR A 75 4.25 -0.01 -6.64
C TYR A 75 5.19 -0.84 -7.54
N ARG A 76 4.66 -1.73 -8.40
CA ARG A 76 5.48 -2.48 -9.35
C ARG A 76 6.12 -1.60 -10.41
N GLU A 77 5.38 -0.64 -10.97
CA GLU A 77 5.90 0.33 -11.94
C GLU A 77 7.03 1.20 -11.35
N LEU A 78 6.95 1.51 -10.05
CA LEU A 78 8.01 2.21 -9.31
C LEU A 78 9.19 1.29 -8.90
N GLY A 79 9.21 0.04 -9.38
CA GLY A 79 10.30 -0.91 -9.16
C GLY A 79 10.31 -1.55 -7.77
N TYR A 80 9.18 -1.57 -7.06
CA TYR A 80 9.03 -2.38 -5.86
C TYR A 80 8.60 -3.81 -6.21
N ASP A 81 8.91 -4.76 -5.32
CA ASP A 81 8.30 -6.08 -5.28
C ASP A 81 7.45 -6.19 -3.99
N PRO A 82 6.16 -5.80 -4.02
CA PRO A 82 5.36 -5.71 -2.81
C PRO A 82 5.06 -7.09 -2.22
N ILE A 83 5.20 -7.19 -0.90
CA ILE A 83 4.90 -8.40 -0.15
C ILE A 83 3.38 -8.44 0.11
N ARG A 84 2.72 -9.46 -0.43
CA ARG A 84 1.30 -9.68 -0.22
C ARG A 84 1.01 -10.20 1.19
N LEU A 85 0.10 -9.55 1.90
CA LEU A 85 -0.42 -10.00 3.19
C LEU A 85 -1.90 -10.42 3.04
N PRO A 86 -2.23 -11.72 3.15
CA PRO A 86 -3.57 -12.21 2.83
C PRO A 86 -4.64 -11.73 3.81
N ALA A 87 -5.91 -11.83 3.39
CA ALA A 87 -7.12 -11.55 4.18
C ALA A 87 -7.38 -12.62 5.26
N VAL A 88 -6.48 -12.70 6.24
CA VAL A 88 -6.56 -13.61 7.39
C VAL A 88 -6.76 -12.84 8.69
N SER A 89 -6.87 -13.55 9.83
CA SER A 89 -6.99 -12.91 11.14
C SER A 89 -5.84 -11.94 11.42
N PRO A 90 -6.05 -10.86 12.20
CA PRO A 90 -4.99 -9.90 12.51
C PRO A 90 -3.72 -10.55 13.08
N LYS A 91 -3.88 -11.55 13.96
CA LYS A 91 -2.76 -12.31 14.55
C LYS A 91 -1.96 -13.05 13.47
N ALA A 92 -2.63 -13.73 12.55
CA ALA A 92 -1.96 -14.46 11.47
C ALA A 92 -1.26 -13.49 10.50
N ARG A 93 -1.90 -12.37 10.17
CA ARG A 93 -1.33 -11.34 9.29
C ARG A 93 -0.09 -10.69 9.90
N HIS A 94 -0.13 -10.38 11.19
CA HIS A 94 1.03 -9.89 11.94
C HIS A 94 2.18 -10.91 11.95
N GLY A 95 1.88 -12.20 12.13
CA GLY A 95 2.88 -13.27 12.01
C GLY A 95 3.55 -13.30 10.63
N ALA A 96 2.76 -13.22 9.56
CA ALA A 96 3.28 -13.19 8.19
C ALA A 96 4.15 -11.95 7.91
N ALA A 97 3.75 -10.76 8.39
CA ALA A 97 4.55 -9.54 8.26
C ALA A 97 5.89 -9.67 9.00
N ARG A 98 5.89 -10.19 10.23
CA ARG A 98 7.12 -10.44 10.99
C ARG A 98 8.04 -11.44 10.31
N GLN A 99 7.47 -12.52 9.77
CA GLN A 99 8.23 -13.52 9.02
C GLN A 99 8.88 -12.89 7.79
N ALA A 100 8.13 -12.11 7.00
CA ALA A 100 8.66 -11.44 5.82
C ALA A 100 9.81 -10.47 6.17
N LEU A 101 9.72 -9.73 7.28
CA LEU A 101 10.79 -8.85 7.77
C LEU A 101 12.06 -9.60 8.22
N SER A 102 11.99 -10.90 8.51
CA SER A 102 13.17 -11.69 8.88
C SER A 102 14.06 -12.05 7.70
N TYR A 103 13.55 -11.88 6.47
CA TYR A 103 14.30 -12.08 5.22
C TYR A 103 14.84 -10.76 4.63
N LEU A 104 14.73 -9.65 5.37
CA LEU A 104 15.11 -8.30 5.00
C LEU A 104 16.12 -7.69 6.00
#